data_AF-A0A7C5MIR4-F1
#
_entry.id   AF-A0A7C5MIR4-F1
#
_cell.length_a   1.000
_cell.length_b   1.000
_cell.length_c   1.000
_cell.angle_alpha   90.00
_cell.angle_beta   90.00
_cell.angle_gamma   90.00
#
_symmetry.space_group_name_H-M   'P 1'
#
loop_
_entity.id
_entity.type
_entity.pdbx_description
1 polymer ?
#
loop_
_entity_poly.entity_id
_entity_poly.type
_entity_poly.pdbx_seq_one_letter_code
_entity_poly.pdbx_strand_id
1 'polypeptide(L)' 'MYLKLVKSKNYTYLKICESYRDKGKVRQRVVANLGRLDILQKHGLENIVNDLAKFISSEKLKNYKDIS' A
#
# COMPACT_ATOMS: atom_id res chain seq x y z
N MET A 1 4.32 -6.01 6.02
CA MET A 1 3.40 -5.85 4.87
C MET A 1 4.08 -4.98 3.82
N TYR A 2 3.67 -5.05 2.56
CA TYR A 2 4.22 -4.23 1.47
C TYR A 2 3.16 -4.00 0.40
N LEU A 3 3.33 -2.95 -0.40
CA LEU A 3 2.48 -2.68 -1.56
C LEU A 3 2.94 -3.51 -2.76
N LYS A 4 1.99 -4.07 -3.50
CA LYS A 4 2.23 -4.82 -4.73
C LYS A 4 1.31 -4.32 -5.83
N LEU A 5 1.91 -4.01 -6.98
CA LEU A 5 1.17 -3.78 -8.22
C LEU A 5 0.85 -5.11 -8.90
N VAL A 6 -0.40 -5.29 -9.29
CA VAL A 6 -0.87 -6.48 -10.00
C VAL A 6 -1.60 -6.05 -11.27
N LYS A 7 -1.13 -6.54 -12.41
CA LYS A 7 -1.80 -6.33 -13.71
C LYS A 7 -2.93 -7.35 -13.88
N SER A 8 -4.09 -6.89 -14.35
CA SER A 8 -5.21 -7.75 -14.72
C SER A 8 -5.98 -7.12 -15.88
N LYS A 9 -6.05 -7.85 -17.01
CA LYS A 9 -6.57 -7.33 -18.28
C LYS A 9 -5.91 -5.99 -18.61
N ASN A 10 -6.70 -4.93 -18.77
CA ASN A 10 -6.26 -3.60 -19.16
C ASN A 10 -5.93 -2.68 -17.97
N TYR A 11 -5.97 -3.19 -16.73
CA TYR A 11 -5.84 -2.38 -15.51
C TYR A 11 -4.72 -2.87 -14.60
N THR A 12 -4.14 -1.93 -13.84
CA THR A 12 -3.21 -2.21 -12.76
C THR A 12 -3.89 -1.93 -11.43
N TYR A 13 -3.72 -2.81 -10.46
CA TYR A 13 -4.31 -2.72 -9.13
C TYR A 13 -3.23 -2.60 -8.07
N LEU A 14 -3.48 -1.78 -7.06
CA LEU A 14 -2.62 -1.66 -5.88
C LEU A 14 -3.15 -2.56 -4.77
N LYS A 15 -2.29 -3.42 -4.22
CA LYS A 15 -2.66 -4.35 -3.14
C LYS A 15 -1.70 -4.22 -1.96
N ILE A 16 -2.22 -4.45 -0.76
CA ILE A 16 -1.41 -4.70 0.43
C ILE A 16 -1.19 -6.21 0.53
N CYS A 17 0.06 -6.61 0.56
CA CYS A 17 0.47 -7.99 0.74
C CYS A 17 1.24 -8.15 2.05
N GLU A 18 1.25 -9.38 2.57
CA GLU A 18 2.11 -9.74 3.67
C GLU A 18 2.78 -11.09 3.43
N SER A 19 4.01 -11.19 3.92
CA SER A 19 4.75 -12.44 3.97
C SER A 19 4.46 -13.12 5.31
N TYR A 20 4.17 -14.41 5.27
CA TYR A 20 3.91 -15.24 6.45
C TYR A 20 4.60 -16.60 6.30
N ARG A 21 4.75 -17.34 7.40
CA ARG A 21 5.27 -18.71 7.38
C ARG A 21 4.13 -19.69 7.50
N ASP A 22 4.10 -20.68 6.60
CA ASP A 22 3.18 -21.81 6.63
C ASP A 22 3.99 -23.10 6.43
N LYS A 23 3.88 -24.02 7.39
CA LYS A 23 4.61 -25.30 7.40
C LYS A 23 6.10 -25.15 7.07
N GLY A 24 6.76 -24.19 7.72
CA GLY A 24 8.19 -23.91 7.55
C GLY A 24 8.56 -23.16 6.26
N LYS A 25 7.63 -22.93 5.34
CA LYS A 25 7.87 -22.21 4.07
C LYS A 25 7.39 -20.76 4.16
N VAL A 26 8.16 -19.83 3.59
CA VAL A 26 7.72 -18.45 3.43
C VAL A 26 6.70 -18.37 2.30
N ARG A 27 5.53 -17.82 2.59
CA ARG A 27 4.41 -17.60 1.67
C ARG A 27 4.02 -16.13 1.68
N GLN A 28 3.24 -15.73 0.68
CA GLN A 28 2.70 -14.38 0.56
C GLN A 28 1.18 -14.46 0.40
N ARG A 29 0.44 -13.55 1.03
CA ARG A 29 -1.00 -13.39 0.80
C ARG A 29 -1.37 -11.93 0.58
N VAL A 30 -2.48 -11.73 -0.14
CA VAL A 30 -3.12 -10.42 -0.25
C VAL A 30 -3.91 -10.19 1.03
N VAL A 31 -3.64 -9.07 1.69
CA VAL A 31 -4.39 -8.62 2.87
C VAL A 31 -5.54 -7.72 2.45
N ALA A 32 -5.29 -6.83 1.50
CA ALA A 32 -6.33 -5.96 0.95
C ALA A 32 -6.05 -5.63 -0.52
N ASN A 33 -7.11 -5.50 -1.31
CA ASN A 33 -7.05 -4.87 -2.63
C ASN A 33 -7.50 -3.42 -2.48
N LEU A 34 -6.61 -2.46 -2.70
CA LEU A 34 -6.91 -1.03 -2.54
C LEU A 34 -7.70 -0.48 -3.73
N GLY A 35 -7.68 -1.17 -4.86
CA GLY A 35 -8.39 -0.76 -6.07
C GLY A 35 -7.47 -0.51 -7.25
N ARG A 36 -8.04 0.08 -8.31
CA ARG A 36 -7.32 0.37 -9.55
C ARG A 36 -6.37 1.55 -9.36
N LEU A 37 -5.13 1.39 -9.80
CA LEU A 37 -4.07 2.38 -9.65
C LEU A 37 -4.43 3.72 -10.30
N ASP A 38 -4.98 3.71 -11.50
CA ASP A 38 -5.33 4.92 -12.24
C ASP A 38 -6.44 5.74 -11.57
N ILE A 39 -7.35 5.08 -10.85
CA ILE A 39 -8.39 5.75 -10.06
C ILE A 39 -7.78 6.30 -8.78
N LEU A 40 -7.01 5.46 -8.07
CA LEU A 40 -6.35 5.83 -6.82
C LEU A 40 -5.38 7.02 -6.97
N GLN A 41 -4.67 7.10 -8.10
CA GLN A 41 -3.77 8.21 -8.43
C GLN A 41 -4.50 9.52 -8.71
N LYS A 42 -5.71 9.46 -9.30
CA LYS A 42 -6.53 10.65 -9.51
C LYS A 42 -7.08 11.16 -8.18
N HIS A 43 -7.63 10.24 -7.38
CA HIS A 43 -8.27 10.55 -6.11
C HIS A 43 -8.07 9.37 -5.15
N GLY A 44 -7.59 9.63 -3.93
CA GLY A 44 -7.60 8.66 -2.82
C GLY A 44 -6.23 8.25 -2.27
N LEU A 45 -5.15 8.21 -3.07
CA LEU A 45 -3.81 7.89 -2.54
C LEU A 45 -3.34 8.92 -1.50
N GLU A 46 -3.53 10.20 -1.77
CA GLU A 46 -3.16 11.28 -0.84
C GLU A 46 -3.89 11.14 0.50
N ASN A 47 -5.21 10.88 0.47
CA ASN A 47 -5.99 10.67 1.69
C ASN A 47 -5.49 9.45 2.47
N ILE A 48 -5.25 8.33 1.79
CA ILE A 48 -4.72 7.11 2.42
C ILE A 48 -3.37 7.39 3.08
N VAL A 49 -2.45 8.06 2.38
CA VAL A 49 -1.13 8.40 2.93
C VAL A 49 -1.26 9.35 4.11
N ASN A 50 -2.08 10.39 4.01
CA ASN A 50 -2.31 11.36 5.08
C ASN A 50 -2.89 10.73 6.34
N ASP A 51 -3.82 9.78 6.20
CA ASP A 51 -4.40 9.06 7.32
C ASP A 51 -3.41 8.05 7.91
N LEU A 52 -2.69 7.29 7.08
CA LEU A 52 -1.64 6.38 7.56
C LEU A 52 -0.54 7.12 8.30
N ALA A 53 -0.15 8.31 7.84
CA ALA A 53 0.89 9.14 8.47
C ALA A 53 0.58 9.48 9.92
N LYS A 54 -0.70 9.59 10.30
CA LYS A 54 -1.12 9.85 11.70
C LYS A 54 -0.72 8.72 12.66
N PHE A 55 -0.53 7.51 12.15
CA PHE A 55 -0.20 6.32 12.94
C PHE A 55 1.30 5.95 12.90
N ILE A 56 2.13 6.76 12.25
CA ILE A 56 3.57 6.52 12.16
C ILE A 56 4.25 7.12 13.40
N SER A 57 4.82 6.25 14.24
CA SER A 57 5.57 6.66 15.44
C SER A 57 6.97 7.20 15.14
N SER A 58 7.53 6.84 13.98
CA SER A 58 8.86 7.22 13.53
C SER A 58 8.93 8.72 13.18
N GLU A 59 9.82 9.45 13.86
CA GLU A 59 10.08 10.88 13.58
C GLU A 59 10.52 11.15 12.13
N LYS A 60 11.21 10.19 11.50
CA LYS A 60 11.74 10.33 10.12
C LYS A 60 10.66 10.51 9.05
N LEU A 61 9.41 10.17 9.31
CA LEU A 61 8.30 10.26 8.35
C LEU A 61 7.37 11.43 8.61
N LYS A 62 7.51 12.14 9.74
CA LYS A 62 6.70 13.34 10.04
C LYS A 62 7.01 14.49 9.07
N ASN A 63 8.23 14.55 8.55
CA ASN A 63 8.73 15.63 7.69
C ASN A 63 8.41 15.43 6.18
N TYR A 64 7.74 14.35 5.79
CA TYR A 64 7.35 14.14 4.39
C TYR A 64 6.20 15.06 3.94
N LYS A 65 5.55 15.75 4.88
CA LYS A 65 4.47 16.72 4.62
C LYS A 65 4.95 18.07 4.08
N ASP A 66 6.26 18.32 4.06
CA ASP A 66 6.84 19.63 3.71
C ASP A 66 7.43 19.71 2.29
N ILE A 67 7.20 18.69 1.43
CA ILE A 67 7.80 18.61 0.07
C ILE A 67 6.73 18.47 -1.04
N SER A 68 5.50 18.92 -0.80
CA SER A 68 4.46 19.02 -1.85
C SER A 68 3.85 20.41 -1.91
#